data_AF-A0A2R6P193-F1
#
_entry.id   AF-A0A2R6P193-F1
#
_cell.length_a   1.000
_cell.length_b   1.000
_cell.length_c   1.000
_cell.angle_alpha   90.00
_cell.angle_beta   90.00
_cell.angle_gamma   90.00
#
_symmetry.space_group_name_H-M   'P 1'
#
loop_
_entity.id
_entity.type
_entity.pdbx_description
1 polymer ?
#
loop_
_entity_poly.entity_id
_entity_poly.type
_entity_poly.pdbx_seq_one_letter_code
_entity_poly.pdbx_strand_id
1 'polypeptide(L)'
;MEVCQFSAFLSGSQLYRLYLTPGLNHNQAGDTNKGVEIIIDVVKGEGCAAGKPFPLILPLGSDVHGVIKEVCENTTEHIETWKDVICSTDVPA
;
A
#
# COMPACT_ATOMS: atom_id res chain seq x y z
N MET A 1 -27.17 8.78 16.11
CA MET A 1 -25.73 9.00 16.37
C MET A 1 -25.27 7.84 17.24
N GLU A 2 -25.02 6.72 16.59
CA GLU A 2 -24.59 5.47 17.23
C GLU A 2 -23.11 5.27 16.89
N VAL A 3 -22.31 5.14 17.94
CA VAL A 3 -21.06 4.38 18.05
C VAL A 3 -20.13 4.31 16.83
N CYS A 4 -19.09 5.14 16.90
CA CYS A 4 -17.68 4.80 16.64
C CYS A 4 -17.41 3.44 15.97
N GLN A 5 -17.04 3.49 14.69
CA GLN A 5 -16.31 2.41 14.00
C GLN A 5 -14.89 2.28 14.60
N PHE A 6 -14.80 1.68 15.78
CA PHE A 6 -13.54 1.39 16.47
C PHE A 6 -13.20 -0.11 16.38
N SER A 7 -13.22 -0.69 15.17
CA SER A 7 -12.93 -2.12 14.95
C SER A 7 -11.82 -2.40 13.94
N ALA A 8 -10.88 -1.47 13.74
CA ALA A 8 -9.72 -1.68 12.85
C ALA A 8 -8.39 -1.86 13.61
N PHE A 9 -8.41 -2.24 14.89
CA PHE A 9 -7.20 -2.56 15.65
C PHE A 9 -7.25 -3.99 16.19
N LEU A 10 -7.31 -4.96 15.27
CA LEU A 10 -6.93 -6.33 15.56
C LEU A 10 -5.85 -6.74 14.56
N SER A 11 -4.68 -7.07 15.12
CA SER A 11 -3.42 -7.36 14.45
C SER A 11 -3.58 -8.13 13.14
N GLY A 12 -3.05 -7.58 12.04
CA GLY A 12 -3.05 -8.22 10.72
C GLY A 12 -2.46 -9.64 10.67
N SER A 13 -1.73 -10.06 11.70
CA SER A 13 -1.22 -11.43 11.86
C SER A 13 -2.31 -12.49 12.11
N GLN A 14 -3.44 -12.13 12.73
CA GLN A 14 -4.53 -13.08 13.04
C GLN A 14 -5.52 -13.24 11.88
N LEU A 15 -5.73 -12.20 11.07
CA LEU A 15 -6.58 -12.27 9.87
C LEU A 15 -5.95 -13.05 8.72
N TYR A 16 -4.62 -13.06 8.61
CA TYR A 16 -3.91 -13.79 7.55
C TYR A 16 -4.10 -15.30 7.61
N ARG A 17 -4.29 -15.88 8.82
CA ARG A 17 -4.47 -17.33 9.01
C ARG A 17 -5.84 -17.84 8.55
N LEU A 18 -6.83 -16.95 8.42
CA LEU A 18 -8.19 -17.29 7.97
C LEU A 18 -8.36 -17.16 6.44
N TYR A 19 -7.49 -16.39 5.76
CA TYR A 19 -7.57 -16.11 4.32
C TYR A 19 -6.71 -17.00 3.42
N LEU A 20 -5.79 -17.78 3.99
CA LEU A 20 -5.03 -18.81 3.26
C LEU A 20 -5.95 -20.00 2.94
N THR A 21 -6.80 -19.83 1.93
CA THR A 21 -7.49 -20.97 1.33
C THR A 21 -6.43 -21.92 0.76
N PRO A 22 -6.48 -23.22 1.08
CA PRO A 22 -5.53 -24.21 0.56
C PRO A 22 -5.37 -24.19 -0.97
N GLY A 23 -6.38 -23.68 -1.70
CA GLY A 23 -6.41 -23.58 -3.15
C GLY A 23 -5.72 -22.35 -3.76
N LEU A 24 -5.17 -21.43 -2.96
CA LEU A 24 -4.39 -20.28 -3.44
C LEU A 24 -2.87 -20.56 -3.44
N ASN A 25 -2.41 -21.56 -2.68
CA ASN A 25 -1.02 -22.00 -2.71
C ASN A 25 -0.67 -22.48 -4.12
N HIS A 26 0.33 -21.84 -4.75
CA HIS A 26 0.72 -22.05 -6.15
C HIS A 26 -0.34 -21.71 -7.21
N ASN A 27 -1.44 -21.03 -6.84
CA ASN A 27 -2.49 -20.60 -7.75
C ASN A 27 -2.76 -19.08 -7.62
N GLN A 28 -1.73 -18.33 -7.27
CA GLN A 28 -1.78 -16.87 -7.25
C GLN A 28 -1.92 -16.39 -8.70
N ALA A 29 -2.75 -15.37 -8.94
CA ALA A 29 -2.95 -14.83 -10.28
C ALA A 29 -1.69 -14.16 -10.86
N GLY A 30 -0.76 -13.75 -10.00
CA GLY A 30 0.49 -13.12 -10.38
C GLY A 30 1.57 -14.12 -10.81
N ASP A 31 2.38 -13.72 -11.79
CA ASP A 31 3.59 -14.45 -12.18
C ASP A 31 4.74 -14.14 -11.21
N THR A 32 5.11 -15.14 -10.42
CA THR A 32 6.17 -15.03 -9.41
C THR A 32 7.56 -14.92 -10.03
N ASN A 33 7.83 -15.58 -11.17
CA ASN A 33 9.13 -15.50 -11.84
C ASN A 33 9.37 -14.09 -12.36
N LYS A 34 8.36 -13.50 -13.01
CA LYS A 34 8.41 -12.11 -13.47
C LYS A 34 8.55 -11.13 -12.30
N GLY A 35 7.89 -11.41 -11.17
CA GLY A 35 8.05 -10.61 -9.95
C GLY A 35 9.50 -10.56 -9.47
N VAL A 36 10.17 -11.72 -9.42
CA VAL A 36 11.59 -11.81 -9.02
C VAL A 36 12.50 -11.10 -10.02
N GLU A 37 12.26 -11.27 -11.33
CA GLU A 37 13.02 -10.58 -12.39
C GLU A 37 12.97 -9.06 -12.22
N ILE A 38 11.77 -8.50 -12.00
CA ILE A 38 11.59 -7.06 -11.75
C ILE A 38 12.31 -6.61 -10.48
N ILE A 39 12.26 -7.42 -9.41
CA ILE A 39 12.96 -7.09 -8.16
C ILE A 39 14.48 -7.02 -8.39
N ILE A 40 15.04 -7.96 -9.16
CA ILE A 40 16.47 -7.98 -9.50
C ILE A 40 16.84 -6.72 -10.30
N ASP A 41 16.06 -6.39 -11.33
CA ASP A 41 16.24 -5.19 -12.13
C ASP A 41 16.24 -3.93 -11.26
N VAL A 42 15.28 -3.80 -10.33
CA VAL A 42 15.15 -2.64 -9.42
C VAL A 42 16.34 -2.52 -8.47
N VAL A 43 16.78 -3.63 -7.87
CA VAL A 43 17.93 -3.62 -6.95
C VAL A 43 19.22 -3.22 -7.66
N LYS A 44 19.40 -3.65 -8.92
CA LYS A 44 20.59 -3.33 -9.70
C LYS A 44 20.49 -2.00 -10.47
N GLY A 45 19.29 -1.44 -10.60
CA GLY A 45 19.05 -0.25 -11.43
C GLY A 45 19.21 -0.54 -12.93
N GLU A 46 18.94 -1.77 -13.37
CA GLU A 46 19.04 -2.21 -14.76
C GLU A 46 17.67 -2.61 -15.32
N GLY A 47 17.62 -3.01 -16.60
CA GLY A 47 16.40 -3.52 -17.23
C GLY A 47 15.22 -2.55 -17.11
N CYS A 48 14.11 -3.01 -16.52
CA CYS A 48 12.89 -2.21 -16.34
C CYS A 48 13.02 -1.03 -15.35
N ALA A 49 14.10 -1.01 -14.55
CA ALA A 49 14.42 0.03 -13.59
C ALA A 49 15.53 0.99 -14.05
N ALA A 50 16.09 0.80 -15.24
CA ALA A 50 17.14 1.66 -15.77
C ALA A 50 16.72 3.13 -15.80
N GLY A 51 17.56 4.01 -15.23
CA GLY A 51 17.32 5.45 -15.18
C GLY A 51 16.25 5.91 -14.17
N LYS A 52 15.69 5.00 -13.37
CA LYS A 52 14.72 5.33 -12.31
C LYS A 52 15.41 5.40 -10.95
N PRO A 53 14.95 6.28 -10.04
CA PRO A 53 15.42 6.24 -8.65
C PRO A 53 14.93 4.96 -7.96
N PHE A 54 15.69 4.52 -6.95
CA PHE A 54 15.28 3.38 -6.14
C PHE A 54 13.96 3.69 -5.40
N PRO A 55 12.92 2.86 -5.54
CA PRO A 55 11.61 3.15 -4.96
C PRO A 55 11.57 2.92 -3.45
N LEU A 56 10.81 3.74 -2.72
CA LEU A 56 10.54 3.52 -1.29
C LEU A 56 9.63 2.29 -1.08
N ILE A 57 8.63 2.14 -1.96
CA ILE A 57 7.71 1.00 -2.01
C ILE A 57 7.54 0.56 -3.47
N LEU A 58 7.54 -0.75 -3.72
CA LEU A 58 7.33 -1.32 -5.05
C LEU A 58 6.15 -2.30 -5.03
N PRO A 59 4.90 -1.80 -5.13
CA PRO A 59 3.74 -2.66 -5.29
C PRO A 59 3.77 -3.32 -6.68
N LEU A 60 3.55 -4.64 -6.72
CA LEU A 60 3.52 -5.45 -7.94
C LEU A 60 2.14 -6.09 -8.09
N GLY A 61 1.48 -5.82 -9.20
CA GLY A 61 0.11 -6.28 -9.48
C GLY A 61 -0.81 -5.14 -9.92
N SER A 62 -1.80 -5.44 -10.77
CA SER A 62 -2.77 -4.44 -11.22
C SER A 62 -3.81 -4.11 -10.16
N ASP A 63 -4.12 -5.08 -9.31
CA ASP A 63 -5.04 -4.97 -8.17
C ASP A 63 -4.53 -3.95 -7.14
N VAL A 64 -3.25 -4.03 -6.78
CA VAL A 64 -2.65 -3.14 -5.77
C VAL A 64 -2.53 -1.70 -6.25
N HIS A 65 -2.36 -1.46 -7.56
CA HIS A 65 -2.26 -0.10 -8.10
C HIS A 65 -3.55 0.71 -7.86
N GLY A 66 -4.72 0.13 -8.13
CA GLY A 66 -6.00 0.81 -7.91
C GLY A 66 -6.24 1.15 -6.45
N VAL A 67 -6.01 0.17 -5.56
CA VAL A 67 -6.24 0.31 -4.12
C VAL A 67 -5.31 1.34 -3.49
N ILE A 68 -3.99 1.28 -3.78
CA ILE A 68 -3.04 2.24 -3.21
C ILE A 68 -3.33 3.65 -3.72
N LYS A 69 -3.62 3.79 -5.01
CA LYS A 69 -3.93 5.10 -5.60
C LYS A 69 -5.14 5.73 -4.92
N GLU A 70 -6.22 4.98 -4.76
CA GLU A 70 -7.44 5.44 -4.08
C GLU A 70 -7.15 5.87 -2.64
N VAL A 71 -6.41 5.06 -1.88
CA VAL A 71 -6.03 5.41 -0.49
C VAL A 71 -5.22 6.71 -0.44
N CYS A 72 -4.25 6.89 -1.35
CA CYS A 72 -3.44 8.10 -1.40
C CYS A 72 -4.27 9.34 -1.77
N GLU A 73 -5.16 9.22 -2.76
CA GLU A 73 -6.04 10.31 -3.19
C GLU A 73 -6.99 10.71 -2.04
N ASN A 74 -7.70 9.75 -1.44
CA ASN A 74 -8.59 9.98 -0.30
C ASN A 74 -7.85 10.59 0.90
N THR A 75 -6.64 10.12 1.19
CA THR A 75 -5.84 10.67 2.30
C THR A 75 -5.46 12.12 2.05
N THR A 76 -5.09 12.46 0.81
CA THR A 76 -4.74 13.82 0.43
C THR A 76 -5.95 14.75 0.56
N GLU A 77 -7.12 14.31 0.08
CA GLU A 77 -8.37 15.05 0.23
C GLU A 77 -8.75 15.27 1.70
N HIS A 78 -8.58 14.24 2.55
CA HIS A 78 -8.83 14.37 3.99
C HIS A 78 -7.90 15.39 4.65
N ILE A 79 -6.60 15.39 4.33
CA ILE A 79 -5.65 16.34 4.92
C ILE A 79 -5.99 17.78 4.51
N GLU A 80 -6.35 18.01 3.24
CA GLU A 80 -6.75 19.35 2.79
C GLU A 80 -8.09 19.79 3.40
N THR A 81 -9.04 18.86 3.59
CA THR A 81 -10.33 19.16 4.23
C THR A 81 -10.17 19.63 5.68
N TRP A 82 -9.23 19.04 6.42
CA TRP A 82 -9.00 19.32 7.84
C TRP A 82 -7.81 20.25 8.10
N LYS A 83 -7.32 20.92 7.07
CA LYS A 83 -6.10 21.73 7.13
C LYS A 83 -6.14 22.82 8.19
N ASP A 84 -7.29 23.49 8.32
CA ASP A 84 -7.52 24.53 9.32
C ASP A 84 -7.34 23.99 10.75
N VAL A 85 -7.92 22.82 11.04
CA VAL A 85 -7.79 22.15 12.34
C VAL A 85 -6.37 21.64 12.55
N ILE A 86 -5.78 20.97 11.55
CA ILE A 86 -4.42 20.41 11.62
C ILE A 86 -3.40 21.51 11.93
N CYS A 87 -3.46 22.63 11.21
CA CYS A 87 -2.54 23.76 11.40
C CYS A 87 -2.90 24.65 12.60
N SER A 88 -4.08 24.51 13.21
CA SER A 88 -4.47 25.32 14.37
C SER A 88 -3.62 25.09 15.64
N THR A 89 -2.82 24.02 15.64
CA THR A 89 -1.97 23.63 16.79
C THR A 89 -0.55 24.18 16.72
N ASP A 90 -0.22 24.94 15.67
CA ASP A 90 1.09 25.54 15.49
C ASP A 90 1.39 26.56 16.61
N VAL A 91 2.60 26.50 17.19
CA VAL A 91 3.08 27.50 18.14
C VAL A 91 3.56 28.71 17.34
N PRO A 92 3.16 29.95 17.70
CA PRO A 92 3.68 31.14 17.02
C PRO A 92 5.20 31.22 17.16
N ALA A 93 5.86 31.54 16.04
CA ALA A 93 7.31 31.72 15.94
C ALA A 93 7.83 32.91 16.76
#